data_AF-A0A2K0T0I3-F1
#
_entry.id   AF-A0A2K0T0I3-F1
#
_cell.length_a   1.000
_cell.length_b   1.000
_cell.length_c   1.000
_cell.angle_alpha   90.00
_cell.angle_beta   90.00
_cell.angle_gamma   90.00
#
_symmetry.space_group_name_H-M   'P 1'
#
loop_
_entity.id
_entity.type
_entity.pdbx_description
1 polymer ?
#
loop_
_entity_poly.entity_id
_entity_poly.type
_entity_poly.pdbx_seq_one_letter_code
_entity_poly.pdbx_strand_id
1 'polypeptide(L)'
;MAAYQNRNSQYATGSNEKRAQRTRSSEGTAPTYSKKIVVVGDGGCGKTCLLISYSQGYFPEKYVPTVFENYITYPTHPPTGKTVELALWDTAGQEEYDRLRPLSYPETDLIFVCFAIDCPNSLDNVMDKWYPEVLHFCPYTPLILVGLKSDLRHKKSCIDMLKTQGLTPVTAEQGMAVAKKMGAGYMECSSKEMRGVDEIFERAILTVVANDRRNLETPTAMAVSAGDGKTQAPVVGGLKRKKRKCNFL
;
A
#
# COMPACT_ATOMS: atom_id res chain seq x y z
N MET A 1 51.65 18.63 11.90
CA MET A 1 50.64 19.70 11.98
C MET A 1 50.21 20.06 10.56
N ALA A 2 48.91 20.27 10.38
CA ALA A 2 48.20 20.81 9.22
C ALA A 2 47.86 19.87 8.03
N ALA A 3 46.55 19.88 7.75
CA ALA A 3 45.84 19.77 6.48
C ALA A 3 45.64 18.38 5.83
N TYR A 4 44.43 17.83 6.01
CA TYR A 4 43.65 17.41 4.85
C TYR A 4 42.16 17.76 5.05
N GLN A 5 41.62 18.42 4.04
CA GLN A 5 40.37 19.16 4.08
C GLN A 5 39.14 18.26 3.98
N ASN A 6 38.15 18.68 4.75
CA ASN A 6 36.76 18.29 4.76
C ASN A 6 36.09 18.61 3.40
N ARG A 7 35.69 17.60 2.64
CA ARG A 7 34.78 17.72 1.50
C ARG A 7 33.95 16.45 1.40
N ASN A 8 32.75 16.49 2.00
CA ASN A 8 31.53 15.81 1.54
C ASN A 8 30.39 16.15 2.52
N SER A 9 29.86 17.36 2.42
CA SER A 9 28.66 17.80 3.16
C SER A 9 27.69 18.56 2.26
N GLN A 10 27.34 17.98 1.09
CA GLN A 10 26.43 18.65 0.15
C GLN A 10 25.32 17.79 -0.49
N TYR A 11 25.04 16.58 0.02
CA TYR A 11 23.98 15.74 -0.57
C TYR A 11 22.91 15.17 0.38
N ALA A 12 22.74 15.71 1.60
CA ALA A 12 21.83 15.12 2.60
C ALA A 12 20.72 16.04 3.16
N THR A 13 20.45 17.20 2.55
CA THR A 13 19.53 18.19 3.16
C THR A 13 18.10 18.19 2.60
N GLY A 14 17.82 17.56 1.46
CA GLY A 14 16.51 17.68 0.80
C GLY A 14 15.40 16.72 1.27
N SER A 15 15.74 15.55 1.81
CA SER A 15 14.76 14.50 2.18
C SER A 15 14.27 14.57 3.62
N ASN A 16 15.08 15.10 4.54
CA ASN A 16 14.73 15.19 5.95
C ASN A 16 13.70 16.31 6.25
N GLU A 17 13.71 17.41 5.50
CA GLU A 17 12.77 18.53 5.71
C GLU A 17 11.33 18.19 5.30
N LYS A 18 11.15 17.43 4.21
CA LYS A 18 9.82 16.93 3.78
C LYS A 18 9.20 15.95 4.80
N ARG A 19 10.03 15.32 5.62
CA ARG A 19 9.61 14.24 6.54
C ARG A 19 9.10 14.76 7.88
N ALA A 20 9.68 15.86 8.38
CA ALA A 20 9.25 16.54 9.60
C ALA A 20 7.85 17.18 9.51
N GLN A 21 7.28 17.30 8.30
CA GLN A 21 5.94 17.84 8.06
C GLN A 21 4.81 16.82 8.20
N ARG A 22 5.08 15.50 8.16
CA ARG A 22 4.01 14.47 8.19
C ARG A 22 3.33 14.28 9.55
N THR A 23 3.96 14.78 10.61
CA THR A 23 3.50 14.69 12.01
C THR A 23 3.09 16.05 12.59
N ARG A 24 3.32 17.17 11.89
CA ARG A 24 2.91 18.49 12.34
C ARG A 24 1.59 18.87 11.69
N SER A 25 0.56 19.01 12.53
CA SER A 25 -0.66 19.74 12.17
C SER A 25 -0.28 21.13 11.66
N SER A 26 -0.49 21.39 10.36
CA SER A 26 -0.63 22.77 9.89
C SER A 26 -1.92 23.33 10.46
N GLU A 27 -1.84 24.42 11.21
CA GLU A 27 -3.01 25.12 11.76
C GLU A 27 -4.06 25.39 10.67
N GLY A 28 -5.30 24.94 10.90
CA GLY A 28 -6.50 25.63 10.41
C GLY A 28 -7.40 24.97 9.36
N THR A 29 -7.06 23.84 8.76
CA THR A 29 -7.98 23.18 7.80
C THR A 29 -8.15 21.69 8.08
N ALA A 30 -9.41 21.24 8.15
CA ALA A 30 -9.74 19.83 8.30
C ALA A 30 -9.18 19.01 7.11
N PRO A 31 -8.71 17.78 7.33
CA PRO A 31 -8.20 16.93 6.26
C PRO A 31 -9.29 16.74 5.19
N THR A 32 -8.92 16.86 3.91
CA THR A 32 -9.92 16.70 2.83
C THR A 32 -10.33 15.23 2.69
N TYR A 33 -9.41 14.31 2.93
CA TYR A 33 -9.67 12.87 2.89
C TYR A 33 -9.33 12.28 4.25
N SER A 34 -10.15 11.35 4.74
CA SER A 34 -9.80 10.46 5.85
C SER A 34 -9.80 9.04 5.28
N LYS A 35 -8.67 8.34 5.43
CA LYS A 35 -8.39 7.06 4.78
C LYS A 35 -7.76 6.08 5.74
N LYS A 36 -8.16 4.81 5.62
CA LYS A 36 -7.70 3.71 6.45
C LYS A 36 -6.94 2.68 5.62
N ILE A 37 -5.71 2.36 6.06
CA ILE A 37 -4.90 1.26 5.53
C ILE A 37 -4.72 0.22 6.63
N VAL A 38 -5.01 -1.04 6.32
CA VAL A 38 -4.70 -2.19 7.19
C VAL A 38 -3.51 -2.96 6.64
N VAL A 39 -2.58 -3.36 7.51
CA VAL A 39 -1.39 -4.12 7.13
C VAL A 39 -1.45 -5.52 7.72
N VAL A 40 -1.38 -6.54 6.86
CA VAL A 40 -1.40 -7.97 7.24
C VAL A 40 -0.22 -8.73 6.63
N GLY A 41 0.05 -9.94 7.11
CA GLY A 41 1.22 -10.74 6.73
C GLY A 41 1.84 -11.44 7.93
N ASP A 42 2.77 -12.35 7.68
CA ASP A 42 3.37 -13.22 8.71
C ASP A 42 3.95 -12.46 9.91
N GLY A 43 4.00 -13.14 11.06
CA GLY A 43 4.77 -12.68 12.22
C GLY A 43 6.23 -12.42 11.83
N GLY A 44 6.79 -11.29 12.28
CA GLY A 44 8.20 -10.96 12.02
C GLY A 44 8.56 -10.61 10.57
N CYS A 45 7.60 -10.50 9.64
CA CYS A 45 7.91 -10.13 8.26
C CYS A 45 8.33 -8.65 8.07
N GLY A 46 8.00 -7.78 9.05
CA GLY A 46 8.46 -6.39 9.10
C GLY A 46 7.36 -5.31 9.00
N LYS A 47 6.08 -5.67 9.14
CA LYS A 47 4.93 -4.73 9.07
C LYS A 47 5.09 -3.50 9.97
N THR A 48 5.36 -3.74 11.25
CA THR A 48 5.58 -2.69 12.25
C THR A 48 6.77 -1.80 11.90
N CYS A 49 7.87 -2.38 11.41
CA CYS A 49 9.02 -1.61 10.96
C CYS A 49 8.66 -0.69 9.78
N LEU A 50 7.88 -1.17 8.80
CA LEU A 50 7.38 -0.36 7.70
C LEU A 50 6.55 0.84 8.21
N LEU A 51 5.59 0.57 9.09
CA LEU A 51 4.70 1.60 9.63
C LEU A 51 5.43 2.65 10.48
N ILE A 52 6.34 2.22 11.36
CA ILE A 52 7.16 3.13 12.18
C ILE A 52 8.12 3.94 11.31
N SER A 53 8.78 3.29 10.35
CA SER A 53 9.69 4.00 9.43
C SER A 53 8.98 5.04 8.60
N TYR A 54 7.76 4.76 8.14
CA TYR A 54 6.98 5.77 7.43
C TYR A 54 6.50 6.91 8.34
N SER A 55 5.91 6.58 9.50
CA SER A 55 5.23 7.56 10.37
C SER A 55 6.20 8.38 11.23
N GLN A 56 7.27 7.77 11.75
CA GLN A 56 8.10 8.39 12.79
C GLN A 56 9.49 8.84 12.34
N GLY A 57 9.94 8.46 11.16
CA GLY A 57 11.23 8.97 10.69
C GLY A 57 12.44 8.02 10.87
N TYR A 58 12.28 6.85 11.49
CA TYR A 58 13.41 5.99 11.82
C TYR A 58 13.06 4.49 11.78
N PHE A 59 14.08 3.63 11.77
CA PHE A 59 13.92 2.19 11.87
C PHE A 59 13.99 1.73 13.34
N PRO A 60 13.01 1.01 13.87
CA PRO A 60 13.05 0.53 15.25
C PRO A 60 14.11 -0.58 15.42
N GLU A 61 15.07 -0.38 16.32
CA GLU A 61 16.15 -1.35 16.56
C GLU A 61 15.73 -2.54 17.44
N LYS A 62 14.69 -2.37 18.26
CA LYS A 62 14.18 -3.41 19.15
C LYS A 62 12.90 -4.00 18.57
N TYR A 63 12.88 -5.33 18.46
CA TYR A 63 11.67 -6.05 18.07
C TYR A 63 10.76 -6.23 19.27
N VAL A 64 9.53 -5.73 19.15
CA VAL A 64 8.42 -6.00 20.07
C VAL A 64 7.29 -6.59 19.22
N PRO A 65 6.82 -7.82 19.50
CA PRO A 65 5.69 -8.40 18.78
C PRO A 65 4.43 -7.53 18.90
N THR A 66 3.85 -7.15 17.77
CA THR A 66 2.59 -6.38 17.75
C THR A 66 1.40 -7.28 18.03
N VAL A 67 0.49 -6.80 18.90
CA VAL A 67 -0.88 -7.30 19.00
C VAL A 67 -1.78 -6.48 18.06
N PHE A 68 -1.82 -5.18 18.29
CA PHE A 68 -2.55 -4.22 17.48
C PHE A 68 -2.06 -2.80 17.80
N GLU A 69 -1.79 -1.98 16.78
CA GLU A 69 -1.41 -0.56 16.93
C GLU A 69 -2.07 0.29 15.84
N ASN A 70 -2.37 1.56 16.14
CA ASN A 70 -2.90 2.52 15.16
C ASN A 70 -1.99 3.75 15.11
N TYR A 71 -1.50 4.07 13.91
CA TYR A 71 -0.72 5.27 13.64
C TYR A 71 -1.51 6.22 12.73
N ILE A 72 -1.64 7.48 13.12
CA ILE A 72 -2.25 8.52 12.28
C ILE A 72 -1.15 9.41 11.70
N THR A 73 -1.21 9.62 10.38
CA THR A 73 -0.30 10.53 9.65
C THR A 73 -1.09 11.49 8.79
N TYR A 74 -0.51 12.64 8.45
CA TYR A 74 -1.16 13.67 7.62
C TYR A 74 -0.38 13.96 6.33
N PRO A 75 -0.19 12.98 5.43
CA PRO A 75 0.48 13.22 4.17
C PRO A 75 -0.35 14.10 3.22
N THR A 76 0.33 14.75 2.28
CA THR A 76 -0.28 15.49 1.19
C THR A 76 -0.52 14.57 0.00
N HIS A 77 -1.72 14.62 -0.60
CA HIS A 77 -2.00 13.99 -1.89
C HIS A 77 -1.26 14.74 -3.01
N PRO A 78 -0.22 14.15 -3.65
CA PRO A 78 0.70 14.90 -4.51
C PRO A 78 0.03 15.62 -5.69
N PRO A 79 -0.94 15.02 -6.41
CA PRO A 79 -1.59 15.69 -7.54
C PRO A 79 -2.42 16.92 -7.17
N THR A 80 -2.99 16.98 -5.98
CA THR A 80 -3.94 18.05 -5.61
C THR A 80 -3.46 18.95 -4.47
N GLY A 81 -2.35 18.62 -3.81
CA GLY A 81 -1.87 19.35 -2.64
C GLY A 81 -2.79 19.24 -1.41
N LYS A 82 -3.79 18.35 -1.42
CA LYS A 82 -4.79 18.23 -0.35
C LYS A 82 -4.28 17.32 0.76
N THR A 83 -4.54 17.69 2.01
CA THR A 83 -4.20 16.86 3.18
C THR A 83 -5.08 15.62 3.25
N VAL A 84 -4.44 14.47 3.50
CA VAL A 84 -5.08 13.18 3.75
C VAL A 84 -4.78 12.80 5.20
N GLU A 85 -5.80 12.62 6.03
CA GLU A 85 -5.65 11.90 7.28
C GLU A 85 -5.57 10.41 6.94
N LEU A 86 -4.44 9.79 7.28
CA LEU A 86 -4.15 8.41 6.96
C LEU A 86 -3.97 7.61 8.25
N ALA A 87 -4.98 6.80 8.57
CA ALA A 87 -4.97 5.86 9.68
C ALA A 87 -4.36 4.53 9.25
N LEU A 88 -3.28 4.12 9.92
CA LEU A 88 -2.50 2.93 9.63
C LEU A 88 -2.71 1.91 10.74
N TRP A 89 -3.31 0.78 10.39
CA TRP A 89 -3.65 -0.29 11.32
C TRP A 89 -2.59 -1.40 11.21
N ASP A 90 -1.72 -1.48 12.22
CA ASP A 90 -0.76 -2.58 12.37
C ASP A 90 -1.44 -3.77 13.03
N THR A 91 -1.27 -4.95 12.45
CA THR A 91 -1.91 -6.17 12.96
C THR A 91 -0.89 -7.26 13.31
N ALA A 92 -1.23 -8.05 14.32
CA ALA A 92 -0.51 -9.27 14.64
C ALA A 92 -0.50 -10.26 13.45
N GLY A 93 0.68 -10.79 13.15
CA GLY A 93 0.87 -11.79 12.09
C GLY A 93 0.82 -13.24 12.58
N GLN A 94 0.67 -13.45 13.88
CA GLN A 94 0.67 -14.76 14.51
C GLN A 94 -0.75 -15.35 14.53
N GLU A 95 -0.84 -16.68 14.49
CA GLU A 95 -2.10 -17.42 14.39
C GLU A 95 -2.98 -17.27 15.63
N GLU A 96 -2.37 -17.04 16.80
CA GLU A 96 -3.09 -16.82 18.06
C GLU A 96 -4.02 -15.60 18.00
N TYR A 97 -3.79 -14.69 17.05
CA TYR A 97 -4.59 -13.49 16.83
C TYR A 97 -5.51 -13.57 15.61
N ASP A 98 -5.66 -14.72 14.96
CA ASP A 98 -6.51 -14.90 13.77
C ASP A 98 -7.98 -14.54 14.01
N ARG A 99 -8.47 -14.67 15.25
CA ARG A 99 -9.83 -14.25 15.62
C ARG A 99 -9.96 -12.76 15.93
N LEU A 100 -8.85 -12.10 16.28
CA LEU A 100 -8.83 -10.68 16.64
C LEU A 100 -8.59 -9.80 15.41
N ARG A 101 -7.72 -10.24 14.50
CA ARG A 101 -7.35 -9.51 13.28
C ARG A 101 -8.55 -9.04 12.44
N PRO A 102 -9.63 -9.83 12.26
CA PRO A 102 -10.80 -9.42 11.50
C PRO A 102 -11.49 -8.17 12.02
N LEU A 103 -11.35 -7.84 13.31
CA LEU A 103 -11.90 -6.61 13.87
C LEU A 103 -11.24 -5.34 13.31
N SER A 104 -10.08 -5.47 12.65
CA SER A 104 -9.39 -4.36 11.99
C SER A 104 -9.91 -4.04 10.59
N TYR A 105 -10.64 -4.96 9.94
CA TYR A 105 -11.04 -4.84 8.53
C TYR A 105 -12.22 -3.90 8.21
N PRO A 106 -13.19 -3.65 9.10
CA PRO A 106 -14.30 -2.73 8.79
C PRO A 106 -13.79 -1.38 8.28
N GLU A 107 -14.43 -0.88 7.22
CA GLU A 107 -14.16 0.45 6.64
C GLU A 107 -12.72 0.65 6.13
N THR A 108 -12.06 -0.42 5.70
CA THR A 108 -10.71 -0.34 5.14
C THR A 108 -10.72 0.14 3.69
N ASP A 109 -9.99 1.22 3.39
CA ASP A 109 -9.86 1.76 2.02
C ASP A 109 -8.80 1.02 1.18
N LEU A 110 -7.76 0.46 1.81
CA LEU A 110 -6.71 -0.31 1.13
C LEU A 110 -6.03 -1.28 2.10
N ILE A 111 -5.60 -2.44 1.60
CA ILE A 111 -4.85 -3.43 2.40
C ILE A 111 -3.45 -3.63 1.83
N PHE A 112 -2.47 -3.54 2.71
CA PHE A 112 -1.13 -4.07 2.45
C PHE A 112 -1.08 -5.53 2.88
N VAL A 113 -0.74 -6.39 1.93
CA VAL A 113 -0.41 -7.79 2.20
C VAL A 113 1.11 -7.90 2.13
N CYS A 114 1.75 -8.22 3.25
CA CYS A 114 3.20 -8.17 3.38
C CYS A 114 3.81 -9.57 3.49
N PHE A 115 4.99 -9.72 2.90
CA PHE A 115 5.88 -10.85 3.11
C PHE A 115 7.32 -10.35 3.26
N ALA A 116 8.24 -11.20 3.71
CA ALA A 116 9.65 -10.84 3.83
C ALA A 116 10.50 -11.51 2.77
N ILE A 117 11.38 -10.74 2.12
CA ILE A 117 12.26 -11.23 1.04
C ILE A 117 13.26 -12.26 1.55
N ASP A 118 13.64 -12.20 2.83
CA ASP A 118 14.50 -13.15 3.51
C ASP A 118 13.77 -14.42 3.99
N CYS A 119 12.45 -14.54 3.76
CA CYS A 119 11.64 -15.67 4.18
C CYS A 119 10.70 -16.12 3.04
N PRO A 120 11.14 -17.00 2.14
CA PRO A 120 10.34 -17.46 1.00
C PRO A 120 8.97 -18.03 1.38
N ASN A 121 8.89 -18.79 2.48
CA ASN A 121 7.64 -19.33 3.00
C ASN A 121 6.60 -18.23 3.29
N SER A 122 7.04 -17.03 3.67
CA SER A 122 6.10 -15.92 3.92
C SER A 122 5.45 -15.40 2.65
N LEU A 123 6.05 -15.60 1.47
CA LEU A 123 5.40 -15.35 0.18
C LEU A 123 4.39 -16.44 -0.15
N ASP A 124 4.70 -17.72 0.14
CA ASP A 124 3.77 -18.82 -0.09
C ASP A 124 2.51 -18.66 0.79
N ASN A 125 2.71 -18.30 2.06
CA ASN A 125 1.64 -17.98 3.01
C ASN A 125 0.72 -16.83 2.54
N VAL A 126 1.18 -15.95 1.64
CA VAL A 126 0.30 -14.94 1.03
C VAL A 126 -0.85 -15.60 0.30
N MET A 127 -0.57 -16.62 -0.52
CA MET A 127 -1.61 -17.29 -1.30
C MET A 127 -2.40 -18.30 -0.46
N ASP A 128 -1.75 -18.93 0.51
CA ASP A 128 -2.37 -20.00 1.31
C ASP A 128 -3.25 -19.45 2.45
N LYS A 129 -2.91 -18.26 2.98
CA LYS A 129 -3.59 -17.68 4.15
C LYS A 129 -4.05 -16.24 3.93
N TRP A 130 -3.12 -15.33 3.68
CA TRP A 130 -3.40 -13.90 3.81
C TRP A 130 -4.36 -13.37 2.75
N TYR A 131 -4.18 -13.79 1.50
CA TYR A 131 -5.05 -13.39 0.41
C TYR A 131 -6.46 -13.98 0.55
N PRO A 132 -6.65 -15.29 0.83
CA PRO A 132 -7.96 -15.83 1.17
C PRO A 132 -8.66 -15.12 2.33
N GLU A 133 -7.95 -14.83 3.42
CA GLU A 133 -8.50 -14.11 4.59
C GLU A 133 -8.96 -12.71 4.21
N VAL A 134 -8.10 -11.95 3.54
CA VAL A 134 -8.42 -10.58 3.08
C VAL A 134 -9.59 -10.59 2.09
N LEU A 135 -9.64 -11.54 1.15
CA LEU A 135 -10.73 -11.63 0.19
C LEU A 135 -12.06 -11.98 0.87
N HIS A 136 -12.03 -12.77 1.96
CA HIS A 136 -13.21 -13.11 2.74
C HIS A 136 -13.83 -11.88 3.42
N PHE A 137 -13.02 -11.04 4.07
CA PHE A 137 -13.50 -9.88 4.83
C PHE A 137 -13.61 -8.59 4.00
N CYS A 138 -12.79 -8.44 2.97
CA CYS A 138 -12.64 -7.22 2.18
C CYS A 138 -12.62 -7.50 0.65
N PRO A 139 -13.70 -8.08 0.09
CA PRO A 139 -13.70 -8.60 -1.29
C PRO A 139 -13.50 -7.54 -2.39
N TYR A 140 -13.75 -6.27 -2.08
CA TYR A 140 -13.66 -5.15 -3.05
C TYR A 140 -12.59 -4.12 -2.69
N THR A 141 -11.83 -4.36 -1.62
CA THR A 141 -10.82 -3.42 -1.14
C THR A 141 -9.55 -3.60 -1.99
N PRO A 142 -8.97 -2.51 -2.55
CA PRO A 142 -7.74 -2.61 -3.32
C PRO A 142 -6.58 -3.14 -2.47
N LEU A 143 -5.72 -3.93 -3.11
CA LEU A 143 -4.59 -4.60 -2.47
C LEU A 143 -3.26 -4.13 -3.06
N ILE A 144 -2.25 -4.01 -2.21
CA ILE A 144 -0.85 -3.91 -2.62
C ILE A 144 -0.08 -5.02 -1.90
N LEU A 145 0.54 -5.90 -2.69
CA LEU A 145 1.51 -6.87 -2.19
C LEU A 145 2.84 -6.17 -1.95
N VAL A 146 3.37 -6.27 -0.74
CA VAL A 146 4.59 -5.59 -0.33
C VAL A 146 5.67 -6.58 0.10
N GLY A 147 6.78 -6.60 -0.65
CA GLY A 147 8.00 -7.33 -0.28
C GLY A 147 8.87 -6.50 0.68
N LEU A 148 8.95 -6.94 1.93
CA LEU A 148 9.72 -6.27 2.97
C LEU A 148 11.16 -6.80 3.06
N LYS A 149 12.03 -6.01 3.69
CA LYS A 149 13.45 -6.33 3.91
C LYS A 149 14.26 -6.59 2.63
N SER A 150 14.01 -5.81 1.59
CA SER A 150 14.71 -5.95 0.30
C SER A 150 16.23 -5.81 0.37
N ASP A 151 16.76 -5.15 1.41
CA ASP A 151 18.19 -5.09 1.71
C ASP A 151 18.83 -6.47 1.93
N LEU A 152 18.04 -7.46 2.36
CA LEU A 152 18.54 -8.80 2.65
C LEU A 152 18.73 -9.66 1.40
N ARG A 153 18.14 -9.29 0.25
CA ARG A 153 18.25 -10.06 -1.01
C ARG A 153 19.70 -10.29 -1.45
N HIS A 154 20.55 -9.30 -1.24
CA HIS A 154 21.96 -9.33 -1.65
C HIS A 154 22.92 -9.52 -0.47
N LYS A 155 22.40 -9.69 0.75
CA LYS A 155 23.22 -9.85 1.94
C LYS A 155 23.76 -11.28 2.02
N LYS A 156 25.08 -11.43 1.90
CA LYS A 156 25.76 -12.73 1.91
C LYS A 156 25.32 -13.63 3.08
N SER A 157 25.25 -13.09 4.29
CA SER A 157 24.83 -13.87 5.47
C SER A 157 23.41 -14.43 5.34
N CYS A 158 22.49 -13.68 4.73
CA CYS A 158 21.12 -14.11 4.51
C CYS A 158 21.07 -15.20 3.42
N ILE A 159 21.78 -14.98 2.31
CA ILE A 159 21.89 -15.96 1.22
C ILE A 159 22.46 -17.28 1.72
N ASP A 160 23.55 -17.23 2.48
CA ASP A 160 24.23 -18.42 3.00
C ASP A 160 23.32 -19.18 3.98
N MET A 161 22.58 -18.46 4.85
CA MET A 161 21.62 -19.07 5.76
C MET A 161 20.49 -19.79 5.00
N LEU A 162 19.86 -19.14 4.01
CA LEU A 162 18.78 -19.73 3.21
C LEU A 162 19.27 -20.94 2.40
N LYS A 163 20.50 -20.90 1.89
CA LYS A 163 21.12 -22.04 1.19
C LYS A 163 21.23 -23.28 2.06
N THR A 164 21.45 -23.15 3.38
CA THR A 164 21.48 -24.32 4.27
C THR A 164 20.13 -25.04 4.35
N GLN A 165 19.05 -24.35 4.00
CA GLN A 165 17.68 -24.86 3.94
C GLN A 165 17.24 -25.21 2.50
N GLY A 166 18.13 -25.10 1.52
CA GLY A 166 17.80 -25.29 0.10
C GLY A 166 16.96 -24.17 -0.51
N LEU A 167 16.94 -22.99 0.12
CA LEU A 167 16.14 -21.83 -0.29
C LEU A 167 17.01 -20.70 -0.83
N THR A 168 16.35 -19.75 -1.51
CA THR A 168 16.94 -18.49 -1.98
C THR A 168 16.06 -17.31 -1.58
N PRO A 169 16.61 -16.10 -1.38
CA PRO A 169 15.77 -14.92 -1.17
C PRO A 169 14.76 -14.73 -2.30
N VAL A 170 13.60 -14.18 -1.97
CA VAL A 170 12.53 -13.93 -2.94
C VAL A 170 12.98 -12.92 -4.00
N THR A 171 12.84 -13.31 -5.27
CA THR A 171 13.09 -12.44 -6.43
C THR A 171 11.91 -11.52 -6.71
N ALA A 172 12.17 -10.41 -7.40
CA ALA A 172 11.12 -9.48 -7.77
C ALA A 172 10.10 -10.14 -8.72
N GLU A 173 10.57 -11.05 -9.58
CA GLU A 173 9.73 -11.81 -10.51
C GLU A 173 8.74 -12.73 -9.78
N GLN A 174 9.19 -13.40 -8.70
CA GLN A 174 8.33 -14.24 -7.88
C GLN A 174 7.24 -13.40 -7.19
N GLY A 175 7.61 -12.27 -6.58
CA GLY A 175 6.64 -11.37 -5.96
C GLY A 175 5.63 -10.79 -6.96
N MET A 176 6.11 -10.35 -8.12
CA MET A 176 5.25 -9.87 -9.22
C MET A 176 4.28 -10.94 -9.72
N ALA A 177 4.74 -12.19 -9.83
CA ALA A 177 3.89 -13.30 -10.24
C ALA A 177 2.74 -13.57 -9.24
N VAL A 178 3.02 -13.47 -7.93
CA VAL A 178 1.99 -13.59 -6.89
C VAL A 178 1.03 -12.41 -6.93
N ALA A 179 1.53 -11.17 -7.02
CA ALA A 179 0.68 -9.98 -7.12
C ALA A 179 -0.26 -10.04 -8.33
N LYS A 180 0.23 -10.53 -9.48
CA LYS A 180 -0.58 -10.75 -10.68
C LYS A 180 -1.72 -11.73 -10.43
N LYS A 181 -1.49 -12.83 -9.69
CA LYS A 181 -2.54 -13.79 -9.32
C LYS A 181 -3.59 -13.17 -8.40
N MET A 182 -3.18 -12.26 -7.52
CA MET A 182 -4.07 -11.55 -6.59
C MET A 182 -4.85 -10.40 -7.24
N GLY A 183 -4.47 -9.96 -8.44
CA GLY A 183 -4.95 -8.71 -9.03
C GLY A 183 -4.47 -7.45 -8.27
N ALA A 184 -3.33 -7.55 -7.58
CA ALA A 184 -2.76 -6.52 -6.73
C ALA A 184 -1.59 -5.78 -7.40
N GLY A 185 -1.30 -4.56 -6.93
CA GLY A 185 -0.01 -3.92 -7.22
C GLY A 185 1.14 -4.61 -6.46
N TYR A 186 2.35 -4.62 -7.01
CA TYR A 186 3.54 -5.14 -6.32
C TYR A 186 4.55 -4.02 -6.06
N MET A 187 5.05 -3.96 -4.82
CA MET A 187 6.12 -3.04 -4.43
C MET A 187 7.06 -3.71 -3.43
N GLU A 188 8.28 -3.21 -3.33
CA GLU A 188 9.26 -3.67 -2.35
C GLU A 188 9.88 -2.50 -1.61
N CYS A 189 10.29 -2.73 -0.36
CA CYS A 189 11.03 -1.72 0.39
C CYS A 189 12.05 -2.33 1.34
N SER A 190 12.97 -1.50 1.79
CA SER A 190 13.76 -1.73 3.00
C SER A 190 13.45 -0.62 3.97
N SER A 191 12.70 -0.94 5.04
CA SER A 191 12.47 -0.02 6.15
C SER A 191 13.78 0.35 6.83
N LYS A 192 14.74 -0.60 6.87
CA LYS A 192 16.06 -0.40 7.48
C LYS A 192 16.91 0.61 6.72
N GLU A 193 16.92 0.53 5.39
CA GLU A 193 17.65 1.45 4.52
C GLU A 193 16.81 2.67 4.09
N MET A 194 15.58 2.80 4.60
CA MET A 194 14.61 3.82 4.20
C MET A 194 14.34 3.89 2.69
N ARG A 195 14.50 2.77 1.96
CA ARG A 195 14.32 2.69 0.50
C ARG A 195 12.94 2.14 0.17
N GLY A 196 12.19 2.80 -0.72
CA GLY A 196 10.89 2.32 -1.20
C GLY A 196 9.72 2.55 -0.22
N VAL A 197 10.01 3.03 1.00
CA VAL A 197 8.98 3.25 2.04
C VAL A 197 8.02 4.34 1.58
N ASP A 198 8.52 5.51 1.20
CA ASP A 198 7.68 6.64 0.81
C ASP A 198 6.85 6.34 -0.44
N GLU A 199 7.45 5.66 -1.41
CA GLU A 199 6.83 5.30 -2.68
C GLU A 199 5.64 4.35 -2.49
N ILE A 200 5.73 3.39 -1.55
CA ILE A 200 4.61 2.49 -1.20
C ILE A 200 3.42 3.28 -0.68
N PHE A 201 3.64 4.20 0.26
CA PHE A 201 2.56 5.00 0.84
C PHE A 201 2.02 6.04 -0.15
N GLU A 202 2.87 6.64 -0.98
CA GLU A 202 2.41 7.52 -2.05
C GLU A 202 1.50 6.77 -3.03
N ARG A 203 1.89 5.57 -3.45
CA ARG A 203 1.05 4.72 -4.31
C ARG A 203 -0.28 4.36 -3.63
N ALA A 204 -0.25 4.05 -2.33
CA ALA A 204 -1.46 3.76 -1.58
C ALA A 204 -2.39 4.99 -1.51
N ILE A 205 -1.85 6.16 -1.19
CA ILE A 205 -2.59 7.44 -1.12
C ILE A 205 -3.24 7.75 -2.47
N LEU A 206 -2.49 7.64 -3.57
CA LEU A 206 -3.04 7.83 -4.93
C LEU A 206 -4.21 6.89 -5.19
N THR A 207 -4.10 5.63 -4.78
CA THR A 207 -5.15 4.61 -4.98
C THR A 207 -6.41 4.92 -4.18
N VAL A 208 -6.28 5.20 -2.88
CA VAL A 208 -7.44 5.42 -2.01
C VAL A 208 -8.13 6.76 -2.22
N VAL A 209 -7.39 7.78 -2.67
CA VAL A 209 -7.97 9.07 -3.04
C VAL A 209 -8.69 8.96 -4.38
N ALA A 210 -8.12 8.26 -5.38
CA ALA A 210 -8.81 8.02 -6.64
C ALA A 210 -10.14 7.26 -6.46
N ASN A 211 -10.18 6.31 -5.52
CA ASN A 211 -11.38 5.52 -5.21
C ASN A 211 -12.37 6.21 -4.26
N ASP A 212 -12.09 7.45 -3.81
CA ASP A 212 -13.01 8.19 -2.95
C ASP A 212 -14.30 8.53 -3.70
N ARG A 213 -15.46 8.27 -3.08
CA ARG A 213 -16.78 8.48 -3.70
C ARG A 213 -16.97 9.90 -4.24
N ARG A 214 -16.41 10.91 -3.57
CA ARG A 214 -16.48 12.31 -4.00
C ARG A 214 -15.76 12.55 -5.33
N ASN A 215 -14.75 11.74 -5.64
CA ASN A 215 -14.01 11.81 -6.90
C ASN A 215 -14.68 10.99 -8.01
N LEU A 216 -15.48 9.97 -7.66
CA LEU A 216 -16.24 9.16 -8.62
C LEU A 216 -17.49 9.87 -9.16
N GLU A 217 -18.05 10.83 -8.43
CA GLU A 217 -19.24 11.60 -8.82
C GLU A 217 -18.94 12.78 -9.79
N THR A 218 -17.68 13.00 -10.18
CA THR A 218 -17.28 14.16 -11.02
C THR A 218 -16.83 13.78 -12.45
N PRO A 219 -17.63 13.04 -13.25
CA PRO A 219 -17.72 13.38 -14.67
C PRO A 219 -19.10 13.11 -15.30
N THR A 220 -20.14 13.90 -14.98
CA THR A 220 -21.37 13.92 -15.83
C THR A 220 -22.15 15.24 -15.83
N ALA A 221 -21.78 16.24 -15.01
CA ALA A 221 -22.56 17.49 -14.89
C ALA A 221 -22.19 18.62 -15.88
N MET A 222 -21.23 18.44 -16.79
CA MET A 222 -20.76 19.52 -17.70
C MET A 222 -21.16 19.37 -19.17
N ALA A 223 -22.15 18.52 -19.50
CA ALA A 223 -22.58 18.31 -20.89
C ALA A 223 -24.09 18.41 -21.10
N VAL A 224 -24.78 19.39 -20.50
CA VAL A 224 -26.14 19.78 -20.97
C VAL A 224 -26.41 21.26 -20.76
N SER A 225 -25.74 22.14 -21.51
CA SER A 225 -26.25 23.52 -21.71
C SER A 225 -25.71 24.12 -23.01
N ALA A 226 -26.32 23.77 -24.14
CA ALA A 226 -26.38 24.64 -25.33
C ALA A 226 -27.33 24.05 -26.38
N GLY A 227 -28.37 24.81 -26.74
CA GLY A 227 -28.95 24.78 -28.09
C GLY A 227 -30.36 24.23 -28.24
N ASP A 228 -31.35 25.09 -27.99
CA ASP A 228 -32.68 24.99 -28.61
C ASP A 228 -32.56 25.14 -30.14
N GLY A 229 -33.17 24.23 -30.90
CA GLY A 229 -33.20 24.28 -32.36
C GLY A 229 -34.07 23.19 -32.98
N LYS A 230 -35.35 23.52 -33.23
CA LYS A 230 -36.34 22.67 -33.93
C LYS A 230 -35.90 22.31 -35.36
N THR A 231 -35.92 21.03 -35.76
CA THR A 231 -36.40 20.58 -37.09
C THR A 231 -36.72 19.07 -37.12
N GLN A 232 -37.51 18.67 -38.11
CA GLN A 232 -38.40 17.51 -38.23
C GLN A 232 -37.77 16.10 -38.34
N ALA A 233 -38.59 15.10 -38.02
CA ALA A 233 -38.38 13.67 -38.25
C ALA A 233 -38.31 13.29 -39.74
N PRO A 234 -37.69 12.13 -40.06
CA PRO A 234 -38.52 11.02 -40.54
C PRO A 234 -38.15 9.64 -39.97
N VAL A 235 -39.00 8.68 -40.32
CA VAL A 235 -39.20 7.34 -39.76
C VAL A 235 -38.31 6.27 -40.43
N VAL A 236 -38.15 5.15 -39.72
CA VAL A 236 -37.90 3.76 -40.17
C VAL A 236 -36.49 3.20 -39.90
N GLY A 237 -36.45 2.06 -39.21
CA GLY A 237 -35.37 1.07 -39.34
C GLY A 237 -34.92 0.40 -38.04
N GLY A 238 -35.75 -0.48 -37.47
CA GLY A 238 -35.36 -1.27 -36.30
C GLY A 238 -34.35 -2.37 -36.62
N LEU A 239 -33.45 -2.66 -35.67
CA LEU A 239 -32.80 -3.96 -35.53
C LEU A 239 -32.45 -4.26 -34.06
N LYS A 240 -32.79 -5.48 -33.67
CA LYS A 240 -32.97 -5.98 -32.30
C LYS A 240 -31.64 -6.28 -31.59
N ARG A 241 -31.56 -5.93 -30.31
CA ARG A 241 -30.52 -6.37 -29.35
C ARG A 241 -30.60 -7.89 -29.09
N LYS A 242 -29.50 -8.62 -29.31
CA LYS A 242 -29.31 -10.00 -28.83
C LYS A 242 -28.73 -10.00 -27.41
N LYS A 243 -29.52 -10.44 -26.43
CA LYS A 243 -29.04 -10.83 -25.09
C LYS A 243 -28.40 -12.21 -25.19
N ARG A 244 -27.14 -12.37 -24.78
CA ARG A 244 -26.53 -13.70 -24.56
C ARG A 244 -26.72 -14.09 -23.10
N LYS A 245 -27.37 -15.23 -22.87
CA LYS A 245 -27.43 -15.95 -21.60
C LYS A 245 -26.15 -16.77 -21.45
N CYS A 246 -25.46 -16.66 -20.31
CA CYS A 246 -24.49 -17.68 -19.88
C CYS A 246 -25.18 -18.59 -18.86
N ASN A 247 -25.23 -19.88 -19.17
CA ASN A 247 -25.58 -20.94 -18.23
C ASN A 247 -24.31 -21.35 -17.48
N PHE A 248 -24.47 -21.56 -16.18
CA PHE A 248 -23.49 -22.18 -15.29
C PHE A 248 -23.27 -23.65 -15.64
N LEU A 249 -22.01 -24.06 -15.56
CA LEU A 249 -21.54 -25.39 -15.14
C LEU A 249 -20.25 -25.16 -14.34
#